data_AF-A0A847QDJ8-F1
#
_entry.id   AF-A0A847QDJ8-F1
#
_cell.length_a   1.000
_cell.length_b   1.000
_cell.length_c   1.000
_cell.angle_alpha   90.00
_cell.angle_beta   90.00
_cell.angle_gamma   90.00
#
_symmetry.space_group_name_H-M   'P 1'
#
loop_
_entity.id
_entity.type
_entity.pdbx_description
1 polymer ?
#
loop_
_entity_poly.entity_id
_entity_poly.type
_entity_poly.pdbx_seq_one_letter_code
_entity_poly.pdbx_strand_id
1 'polypeptide(L)'
;MKNKKIIIYILISIFIFIILYKEIGKNIIKNKMIEYLENKNYDKSDIKSIDVSHYFINKILSYNEWVIKVVYEDEPTSIYFFTLKNGEIVDDGVSGTTEKEDLKH
;
A
#
# COMPACT_ATOMS: atom_id res chain seq x y z
N MET A 1 -30.56 15.93 -25.02
CA MET A 1 -29.84 14.63 -25.13
C MET A 1 -28.32 14.76 -25.28
N LYS A 2 -27.77 15.70 -26.08
CA LYS A 2 -26.31 15.90 -26.22
C LYS A 2 -25.57 16.13 -24.90
N ASN A 3 -26.10 16.99 -24.03
CA ASN A 3 -25.46 17.31 -22.74
C ASN A 3 -25.41 16.11 -21.78
N LYS A 4 -26.40 15.20 -21.84
CA LYS A 4 -26.41 13.96 -21.03
C LYS A 4 -25.31 12.99 -21.46
N LYS A 5 -25.04 12.89 -22.77
CA LYS A 5 -23.92 12.07 -23.29
C LYS A 5 -22.57 12.63 -22.85
N ILE A 6 -22.40 13.95 -22.88
CA ILE A 6 -21.17 14.62 -22.41
C ILE A 6 -20.93 14.32 -20.92
N ILE A 7 -21.95 14.41 -20.07
CA ILE A 7 -21.85 14.07 -18.64
C ILE A 7 -21.42 12.61 -18.46
N ILE A 8 -21.99 11.68 -19.21
CA ILE A 8 -21.62 10.26 -19.14
C ILE A 8 -20.15 10.07 -19.52
N TYR A 9 -19.66 10.71 -20.59
CA TYR A 9 -18.25 10.60 -20.98
C TYR A 9 -17.30 11.17 -19.90
N ILE A 10 -17.67 12.27 -19.26
CA ILE A 10 -16.90 12.84 -18.15
C ILE A 10 -16.83 11.84 -16.98
N LEU A 11 -17.96 11.25 -16.59
CA LEU A 11 -17.99 10.27 -15.50
C LEU A 11 -17.15 9.03 -15.82
N ILE A 12 -17.23 8.51 -17.05
CA ILE A 12 -16.41 7.38 -17.51
C ILE A 12 -14.92 7.75 -17.48
N SER A 13 -14.56 8.95 -17.94
CA SER A 13 -13.18 9.42 -17.92
C SER A 13 -12.63 9.49 -16.50
N ILE A 14 -13.38 10.09 -15.56
CA ILE A 14 -13.00 10.15 -14.14
C ILE A 14 -12.83 8.74 -13.56
N PHE A 15 -13.75 7.83 -13.87
CA PHE A 15 -13.67 6.45 -13.39
C PHE A 15 -12.41 5.73 -13.89
N ILE A 16 -12.06 5.91 -15.17
CA ILE A 16 -10.81 5.37 -15.73
C ILE A 16 -9.59 5.98 -15.03
N PHE A 17 -9.56 7.29 -14.80
CA PHE A 17 -8.47 7.94 -14.07
C PHE A 17 -8.28 7.38 -12.67
N ILE A 18 -9.37 7.11 -11.93
CA ILE A 18 -9.34 6.52 -10.59
C ILE A 18 -8.69 5.12 -10.62
N ILE A 19 -9.06 4.29 -11.58
CA ILE A 19 -8.49 2.94 -11.74
C ILE A 19 -7.00 3.03 -12.07
N LEU A 20 -6.63 3.87 -13.03
CA LEU A 20 -5.24 4.05 -13.46
C LEU A 20 -4.37 4.57 -12.30
N TYR A 21 -4.84 5.57 -11.57
CA TYR A 21 -4.13 6.12 -10.41
C TYR A 21 -3.81 5.03 -9.38
N LYS A 22 -4.81 4.19 -9.05
CA LYS A 22 -4.65 3.09 -8.10
C LYS A 22 -3.62 2.06 -8.59
N GLU A 23 -3.72 1.59 -9.83
CA GLU A 23 -2.85 0.52 -10.34
C GLU A 23 -1.41 1.00 -10.55
N ILE A 24 -1.22 2.22 -11.07
CA ILE A 24 0.11 2.82 -11.21
C ILE A 24 0.73 3.06 -9.83
N GLY A 25 -0.04 3.64 -8.90
CA GLY A 25 0.44 3.94 -7.55
C GLY A 25 0.86 2.69 -6.77
N LYS A 26 0.10 1.59 -6.87
CA LYS A 26 0.47 0.30 -6.27
C LYS A 26 1.85 -0.18 -6.71
N ASN A 27 2.14 -0.12 -8.00
CA ASN A 27 3.43 -0.57 -8.55
C ASN A 27 4.58 0.33 -8.08
N ILE A 28 4.39 1.65 -8.11
CA ILE A 28 5.38 2.62 -7.64
C ILE A 28 5.70 2.39 -6.15
N ILE A 29 4.67 2.22 -5.34
CA ILE A 29 4.82 2.08 -3.88
C ILE A 29 5.39 0.72 -3.52
N LYS A 30 5.01 -0.35 -4.23
CA LYS A 30 5.62 -1.66 -4.06
C LYS A 30 7.13 -1.60 -4.35
N ASN A 31 7.54 -0.92 -5.41
CA ASN A 31 8.97 -0.74 -5.71
C ASN A 31 9.69 0.07 -4.63
N LYS A 32 9.08 1.16 -4.14
CA LYS A 32 9.61 1.92 -2.99
C LYS A 32 9.74 1.08 -1.73
N MET A 33 8.78 0.19 -1.47
CA MET A 33 8.84 -0.73 -0.33
C MET A 33 9.99 -1.72 -0.47
N ILE A 34 10.19 -2.28 -1.68
CA ILE A 34 11.33 -3.17 -1.95
C ILE A 34 12.65 -2.44 -1.70
N GLU A 35 12.81 -1.24 -2.24
CA GLU A 35 14.00 -0.40 -2.02
C GLU A 35 14.21 -0.09 -0.53
N TYR A 36 13.14 0.23 0.20
CA TYR A 36 13.18 0.47 1.64
C TYR A 36 13.68 -0.77 2.41
N LEU A 37 13.19 -1.96 2.06
CA LEU A 37 13.58 -3.22 2.70
C LEU A 37 15.03 -3.59 2.36
N GLU A 38 15.44 -3.44 1.11
CA GLU A 38 16.82 -3.66 0.66
C GLU A 38 17.78 -2.72 1.41
N ASN A 39 17.40 -1.44 1.60
CA ASN A 39 18.17 -0.48 2.41
C ASN A 39 18.23 -0.83 3.91
N LYS A 40 17.28 -1.62 4.41
CA LYS A 40 17.30 -2.20 5.76
C LYS A 40 18.07 -3.54 5.83
N ASN A 41 18.72 -3.97 4.75
CA ASN A 41 19.43 -5.24 4.60
C ASN A 41 18.53 -6.49 4.66
N TYR A 42 17.25 -6.36 4.27
CA TYR A 42 16.42 -7.54 4.02
C TYR A 42 16.63 -8.06 2.61
N ASP A 43 16.82 -9.37 2.49
CA ASP A 43 16.84 -10.06 1.21
C ASP A 43 15.43 -10.41 0.75
N LYS A 44 15.26 -10.60 -0.57
CA LYS A 44 13.96 -11.04 -1.13
C LYS A 44 13.50 -12.39 -0.57
N SER A 45 14.43 -13.23 -0.13
CA SER A 45 14.13 -14.51 0.52
C SER A 45 13.55 -14.36 1.92
N ASP A 46 13.72 -13.21 2.58
CA ASP A 46 13.19 -12.95 3.92
C ASP A 46 11.73 -12.50 3.85
N ILE A 47 11.27 -12.09 2.66
CA ILE A 47 9.96 -11.49 2.44
C ILE A 47 9.04 -12.50 1.77
N LYS A 48 8.07 -12.99 2.54
CA LYS A 48 7.02 -13.89 2.05
C LYS A 48 6.05 -13.18 1.11
N SER A 49 5.63 -11.96 1.47
CA SER A 49 4.73 -11.18 0.62
C SER A 49 4.77 -9.68 0.91
N ILE A 50 4.52 -8.90 -0.14
CA ILE A 50 4.25 -7.46 -0.07
C ILE A 50 2.93 -7.19 -0.80
N ASP A 51 1.93 -6.74 -0.05
CA ASP A 51 0.63 -6.32 -0.58
C ASP A 51 0.45 -4.80 -0.40
N VAL A 52 0.03 -4.12 -1.46
CA VAL A 52 -0.17 -2.67 -1.48
C VAL A 52 -1.63 -2.37 -1.80
N SER A 53 -2.29 -1.71 -0.86
CA SER A 53 -3.68 -1.31 -0.96
C SER A 53 -3.83 0.21 -0.91
N HIS A 54 -4.82 0.71 -1.64
CA HIS A 54 -5.20 2.12 -1.66
C HIS A 54 -6.62 2.29 -1.14
N TYR A 55 -6.81 3.27 -0.26
CA TYR A 55 -8.08 3.59 0.36
C TYR A 55 -8.37 5.10 0.22
N PHE A 56 -9.15 5.47 -0.80
CA PHE A 56 -9.57 6.87 -1.02
C PHE A 56 -10.27 7.48 0.20
N ILE A 57 -11.03 6.67 0.96
CA ILE A 57 -11.73 7.13 2.17
C ILE A 57 -10.77 7.62 3.26
N ASN A 58 -9.56 7.04 3.33
CA ASN A 58 -8.56 7.43 4.32
C ASN A 58 -8.13 8.88 4.11
N LYS A 59 -7.98 9.31 2.85
CA LYS A 59 -7.65 10.70 2.54
C LYS A 59 -8.71 11.69 3.02
N ILE A 60 -9.99 11.31 2.91
CA ILE A 60 -11.12 12.11 3.40
C ILE A 60 -11.10 12.19 4.93
N LEU A 61 -10.71 11.09 5.59
CA LEU A 61 -10.58 10.99 7.05
C LEU A 61 -9.24 11.50 7.60
N SER A 62 -8.41 12.16 6.77
CA SER A 62 -7.07 12.65 7.15
C SER A 62 -6.07 11.55 7.57
N TYR A 63 -6.34 10.30 7.22
CA TYR A 63 -5.40 9.18 7.31
C TYR A 63 -4.58 9.05 6.02
N ASN A 64 -3.52 8.27 6.07
CA ASN A 64 -2.74 7.94 4.88
C ASN A 64 -3.52 6.98 3.97
N GLU A 65 -3.47 7.25 2.67
CA GLU A 65 -4.28 6.55 1.67
C GLU A 65 -3.70 5.20 1.26
N TRP A 66 -2.38 5.04 1.39
CA TRP A 66 -1.64 3.84 1.02
C TRP A 66 -1.34 3.01 2.25
N VAL A 67 -1.72 1.74 2.20
CA VAL A 67 -1.41 0.75 3.23
C VAL A 67 -0.60 -0.34 2.57
N ILE A 68 0.54 -0.62 3.16
CA ILE A 68 1.49 -1.62 2.69
C ILE A 68 1.57 -2.68 3.77
N LYS A 69 1.36 -3.94 3.39
CA LYS A 69 1.45 -5.09 4.28
C LYS A 69 2.66 -5.90 3.87
N VAL A 70 3.55 -6.13 4.81
CA VAL A 70 4.69 -7.02 4.65
C VAL A 70 4.52 -8.20 5.58
N VAL A 71 4.74 -9.39 5.04
CA VAL A 71 4.83 -10.63 5.82
C VAL A 71 6.22 -11.18 5.58
N TYR A 72 6.95 -11.44 6.66
CA TYR A 72 8.27 -12.06 6.63
C TYR A 72 8.15 -13.59 6.66
N GLU A 73 9.15 -14.29 6.12
CA GLU A 73 9.14 -15.76 6.07
C GLU A 73 9.29 -16.41 7.46
N ASP A 74 10.04 -15.79 8.37
CA ASP A 74 10.25 -16.30 9.73
C ASP A 74 9.11 -15.92 10.70
N GLU A 75 8.28 -14.95 10.34
CA GLU A 75 7.07 -14.56 11.08
C GLU A 75 5.81 -14.59 10.19
N PRO A 76 5.41 -15.76 9.64
CA PRO A 76 4.37 -15.86 8.64
C PRO A 76 2.96 -15.53 9.16
N THR A 77 2.80 -15.41 10.48
CA THR A 77 1.55 -15.05 11.16
C THR A 77 1.50 -13.58 11.59
N SER A 78 2.57 -12.80 11.35
CA SER A 78 2.64 -11.37 11.60
C SER A 78 2.52 -10.59 10.30
N ILE A 79 1.72 -9.54 10.35
CA ILE A 79 1.56 -8.57 9.28
C ILE A 79 2.13 -7.25 9.79
N TYR A 80 3.19 -6.80 9.15
CA TYR A 80 3.80 -5.50 9.38
C TYR A 80 3.16 -4.48 8.45
N PHE A 81 2.64 -3.43 9.03
CA PHE A 81 1.95 -2.36 8.34
C PHE A 81 2.90 -1.19 8.15
N PHE A 82 2.98 -0.73 6.91
CA PHE A 82 3.69 0.48 6.54
C PHE A 82 2.74 1.37 5.75
N THR A 83 3.09 2.64 5.68
CA THR A 83 2.33 3.63 4.92
C THR A 83 3.25 4.61 4.21
N LEU A 84 2.71 5.30 3.21
CA LEU A 84 3.40 6.37 2.52
C LEU A 84 3.02 7.70 3.16
N LYS A 85 3.97 8.32 3.87
CA LYS A 85 3.80 9.63 4.51
C LYS A 85 4.86 10.59 3.95
N ASN A 86 4.42 11.73 3.42
CA ASN A 86 5.31 12.73 2.80
C ASN A 86 6.25 12.16 1.71
N GLY A 87 5.83 11.11 1.00
CA GLY A 87 6.64 10.47 -0.06
C GLY A 87 7.61 9.40 0.42
N GLU A 88 7.68 9.17 1.73
CA GLU A 88 8.54 8.20 2.41
C GLU A 88 7.73 7.05 3.01
N ILE A 89 8.33 5.87 3.07
CA ILE A 89 7.77 4.69 3.72
C ILE A 89 8.02 4.82 5.22
N VAL A 90 6.96 4.70 6.02
CA VAL A 90 7.04 4.75 7.49
C VAL A 90 6.28 3.58 8.10
N ASP A 91 6.75 3.11 9.25
CA ASP A 91 6.11 2.06 10.04
C ASP A 91 4.76 2.56 10.59
N ASP A 92 3.72 1.74 10.47
CA ASP A 92 2.35 2.03 10.90
C ASP A 92 1.82 1.01 11.93
N GLY A 93 2.59 -0.06 12.19
CA GLY A 93 2.35 -1.01 13.27
C GLY A 93 2.46 -2.47 12.84
N VAL A 94 2.06 -3.37 13.73
CA VAL A 94 2.08 -4.82 13.50
C VAL A 94 0.83 -5.46 14.08
N SER A 95 0.31 -6.47 13.40
CA SER A 95 -0.79 -7.31 13.89
C SER A 95 -0.47 -8.77 13.58
N GLY A 96 -0.81 -9.68 14.49
CA GLY A 96 -0.54 -11.09 14.29
C GLY A 96 -0.66 -11.89 15.57
N THR A 97 -0.24 -13.15 15.50
CA THR A 97 -0.22 -14.07 16.64
C THR A 97 1.18 -14.41 17.11
N THR A 98 2.24 -13.90 16.47
CA THR A 98 3.59 -13.99 17.00
C THR A 98 3.63 -13.25 18.34
N GLU A 99 4.24 -13.87 19.35
CA GLU A 99 4.36 -13.24 20.66
C GLU A 99 5.15 -11.94 20.54
N LYS A 100 4.75 -10.92 21.30
CA LYS A 100 5.32 -9.57 21.16
C LYS A 100 6.83 -9.54 21.40
N GLU A 101 7.32 -10.41 22.28
CA GLU A 101 8.74 -10.53 22.63
C GLU A 101 9.57 -11.17 21.51
N ASP A 102 8.92 -11.89 20.59
CA ASP A 102 9.53 -12.61 19.48
C ASP A 102 9.46 -11.83 18.15
N LEU A 103 8.84 -10.64 18.12
CA LEU A 103 8.79 -9.78 16.94
C LEU A 103 10.17 -9.16 16.67
N LYS A 104 10.68 -9.34 15.46
CA LYS A 104 12.03 -8.92 15.07
C LYS A 104 12.09 -7.73 14.12
N HIS A 105 10.97 -7.33 13.52
CA HIS A 105 10.95 -6.38 12.39
C HIS A 105 10.26 -5.05 12.70
#